data_AF-A0A7J4SC08-F1
#
_entry.id   AF-A0A7J4SC08-F1
#
_cell.length_a   1.000
_cell.length_b   1.000
_cell.length_c   1.000
_cell.angle_alpha   90.00
_cell.angle_beta   90.00
_cell.angle_gamma   90.00
#
_symmetry.space_group_name_H-M   'P 1'
#
loop_
_entity.id
_entity.type
_entity.pdbx_description
1 polymer ?
#
loop_
_entity_poly.entity_id
_entity_poly.type
_entity_poly.pdbx_seq_one_letter_code
_entity_poly.pdbx_strand_id
1 'polypeptide(L)'
;FYHSFKYLPDEQRRAMCAYYAFCRRADDIADGDYRDLFPGSSGPKDEEALEYIDRIEEMIQRVPVVDRTSFIDKMSQLFFFRKKLSTAYNDLASTDPIFLALKDTVQKYHIPRIHLDDLIAGMEDDFFQDRYETFEDLYRYCYRVASTVGLVCIDIYGYENPKAREHAEAWGVFMQLVNILRDVQEDADRGRIYLPIEDLARHGIQPEDVLEGRLQKHPGWEPFVTEFIERIEVYRDRALDLLPMLKPKMRFSPAIMMGFYRSILKKIRRNDGDVFSQRVKLNKAEKLTLALSIYIRHRFLTFF
;
A
#
# COMPACT_ATOMS: atom_id res chain seq x y z
N PHE A 1 -11.26 1.22 -2.73
CA PHE A 1 -11.20 1.44 -1.27
C PHE A 1 -12.45 2.13 -0.73
N TYR A 2 -12.73 3.42 -0.96
CA TYR A 2 -13.91 4.09 -0.34
C TYR A 2 -15.26 3.33 -0.45
N HIS A 3 -15.59 2.79 -1.63
CA HIS A 3 -16.84 2.05 -1.82
C HIS A 3 -16.96 0.75 -1.00
N SER A 4 -15.85 0.08 -0.65
CA SER A 4 -15.90 -1.12 0.19
C SER A 4 -16.17 -0.79 1.65
N PHE A 5 -15.90 0.44 2.11
CA PHE A 5 -16.16 0.87 3.49
C PHE A 5 -17.61 1.24 3.74
N LYS A 6 -18.41 1.51 2.69
CA LYS A 6 -19.82 1.93 2.80
C LYS A 6 -20.69 0.95 3.60
N TYR A 7 -20.27 -0.31 3.68
CA TYR A 7 -21.01 -1.40 4.29
C TYR A 7 -20.52 -1.76 5.70
N LEU A 8 -19.48 -1.06 6.19
CA LEU A 8 -19.07 -1.14 7.58
C LEU A 8 -20.09 -0.37 8.45
N PRO A 9 -20.28 -0.77 9.72
CA PRO A 9 -21.03 0.04 10.67
C PRO A 9 -20.40 1.43 10.79
N ASP A 10 -21.20 2.42 11.17
CA ASP A 10 -20.81 3.82 11.08
C ASP A 10 -19.52 4.16 11.83
N GLU A 11 -19.27 3.50 12.95
CA GLU A 11 -18.05 3.71 13.72
C GLU A 11 -16.80 3.22 12.99
N GLN A 12 -16.76 1.95 12.58
CA GLN A 12 -15.66 1.38 11.82
C GLN A 12 -15.49 2.08 10.47
N ARG A 13 -16.59 2.50 9.86
CA ARG A 13 -16.56 3.29 8.62
C ARG A 13 -15.85 4.63 8.82
N ARG A 14 -16.15 5.37 9.89
CA ARG A 14 -15.47 6.64 10.20
C ARG A 14 -13.99 6.40 10.50
N ALA A 15 -13.66 5.38 11.29
CA ALA A 15 -12.29 5.00 11.59
C ALA A 15 -11.49 4.63 10.33
N MET A 16 -12.07 3.83 9.44
CA MET A 16 -11.48 3.50 8.15
C MET A 16 -11.29 4.72 7.25
N CYS A 17 -12.22 5.68 7.26
CA CYS A 17 -12.06 6.93 6.51
C CYS A 17 -10.94 7.80 7.07
N ALA A 18 -10.83 7.93 8.41
CA ALA A 18 -9.75 8.68 9.06
C ALA A 18 -8.39 8.05 8.74
N TYR A 19 -8.28 6.73 8.87
CA TYR A 19 -7.06 6.01 8.56
C TYR A 19 -6.70 6.06 7.06
N TYR A 20 -7.68 5.89 6.16
CA TYR A 20 -7.44 6.03 4.72
C TYR A 20 -6.97 7.43 4.35
N ALA A 21 -7.51 8.48 4.97
CA ALA A 21 -7.06 9.85 4.75
C ALA A 21 -5.62 10.05 5.23
N PHE A 22 -5.22 9.45 6.36
CA PHE A 22 -3.83 9.42 6.81
C PHE A 22 -2.91 8.73 5.80
N CYS A 23 -3.23 7.51 5.36
CA CYS A 23 -2.43 6.79 4.38
C CYS A 23 -2.29 7.58 3.08
N ARG A 24 -3.41 8.11 2.56
CA ARG A 24 -3.40 8.85 1.30
C ARG A 24 -2.60 10.15 1.41
N ARG A 25 -2.65 10.83 2.56
CA ARG A 25 -1.85 12.03 2.78
C ARG A 25 -0.35 11.74 2.81
N ALA A 26 0.07 10.63 3.42
CA ALA A 26 1.47 10.22 3.42
C ALA A 26 1.98 9.95 1.99
N ASP A 27 1.19 9.21 1.22
CA ASP A 27 1.41 8.90 -0.19
C ASP A 27 1.48 10.17 -1.07
N ASP A 28 0.52 11.10 -0.92
CA ASP A 28 0.53 12.37 -1.64
C ASP A 28 1.77 13.24 -1.31
N ILE A 29 2.28 13.20 -0.08
CA ILE A 29 3.53 13.88 0.30
C ILE A 29 4.73 13.25 -0.41
N ALA A 30 4.79 11.91 -0.44
CA ALA A 30 5.88 11.16 -1.05
C ALA A 30 5.94 11.38 -2.58
N ASP A 31 4.77 11.37 -3.23
CA ASP A 31 4.62 11.68 -4.65
C ASP A 31 4.95 13.16 -4.93
N GLY A 32 4.73 14.06 -3.98
CA GLY A 32 4.90 15.51 -4.13
C GLY A 32 3.62 16.23 -4.56
N ASP A 33 2.48 15.54 -4.51
CA ASP A 33 1.15 16.06 -4.82
C ASP A 33 0.55 16.88 -3.65
N TYR A 34 1.16 16.80 -2.47
CA TYR A 34 0.73 17.56 -1.30
C TYR A 34 1.91 18.19 -0.55
N ARG A 35 1.73 19.45 -0.16
CA ARG A 35 2.65 20.18 0.72
C ARG A 35 1.88 20.77 1.90
N ASP A 36 2.34 20.45 3.08
CA ASP A 36 1.80 20.94 4.34
C ASP A 36 2.56 22.19 4.81
N LEU A 37 1.86 23.05 5.54
CA LEU A 37 2.46 24.17 6.27
C LEU A 37 2.45 23.81 7.75
N PHE A 38 3.61 23.47 8.30
CA PHE A 38 3.75 23.22 9.72
C PHE A 38 3.96 24.54 10.46
N PRO A 39 3.03 25.00 11.33
CA PRO A 39 3.16 26.29 11.98
C PRO A 39 4.45 26.38 12.80
N GLY A 40 5.22 27.44 12.56
CA GLY A 40 6.50 27.68 13.24
C GLY A 40 7.69 26.92 12.67
N SER A 41 7.53 26.07 11.65
CA SER A 41 8.68 25.47 10.98
C SER A 41 9.30 26.40 9.95
N SER A 42 10.60 26.20 9.69
CA SER A 42 11.30 26.86 8.58
C SER A 42 11.22 26.05 7.27
N GLY A 43 10.24 25.14 7.17
CA GLY A 43 10.07 24.26 6.02
C GLY A 43 11.32 23.41 5.75
N PRO A 44 11.83 23.34 4.52
CA PRO A 44 13.06 22.60 4.18
C PRO A 44 14.34 23.09 4.88
N LYS A 45 14.30 24.24 5.56
CA LYS A 45 15.43 24.81 6.30
C LYS A 45 15.30 24.60 7.82
N ASP A 46 14.31 23.83 8.24
CA ASP A 46 14.08 23.54 9.67
C ASP A 46 15.20 22.64 10.21
N GLU A 47 15.85 23.09 11.29
CA GLU A 47 17.05 22.46 11.85
C GLU A 47 16.77 21.01 12.30
N GLU A 48 15.64 20.77 12.95
CA GLU A 48 15.29 19.42 13.44
C GLU A 48 14.96 18.47 12.29
N ALA A 49 14.35 18.98 11.20
CA ALA A 49 14.09 18.21 10.00
C ALA A 49 15.41 17.85 9.29
N LEU A 50 16.35 18.78 9.20
CA LEU A 50 17.67 18.55 8.60
C LEU A 50 18.49 17.54 9.42
N GLU A 51 18.51 17.65 10.75
CA GLU A 51 19.15 16.66 11.61
C GLU A 51 18.52 15.27 11.47
N TYR A 52 17.20 15.19 11.28
CA TYR A 52 16.52 13.93 11.00
C TYR A 52 16.97 13.33 9.67
N ILE A 53 17.04 14.15 8.62
CA ILE A 53 17.53 13.74 7.30
C ILE A 53 18.96 13.22 7.40
N ASP A 54 19.86 13.96 8.04
CA ASP A 54 21.27 13.59 8.18
C ASP A 54 21.42 12.22 8.87
N ARG A 55 20.68 11.97 9.96
CA ARG A 55 20.67 10.65 10.63
C ARG A 55 20.18 9.52 9.72
N ILE A 56 19.17 9.77 8.89
CA ILE A 56 18.64 8.77 7.96
C ILE A 56 19.67 8.47 6.86
N GLU A 57 20.31 9.50 6.30
CA GLU A 57 21.37 9.35 5.29
C GLU A 57 22.58 8.58 5.85
N GLU A 58 23.00 8.87 7.08
CA GLU A 58 24.06 8.14 7.78
C GLU A 58 23.73 6.66 7.99
N MET A 59 22.47 6.35 8.28
CA MET A 59 22.00 4.97 8.51
C MET A 59 21.87 4.18 7.21
N ILE A 60 21.30 4.78 6.16
CA ILE A 60 21.03 4.09 4.89
C ILE A 60 22.30 3.97 4.05
N GLN A 61 23.23 4.93 4.15
CA GLN A 61 24.48 4.97 3.39
C GLN A 61 24.27 4.88 1.87
N ARG A 62 23.18 5.46 1.37
CA ARG A 62 22.86 5.57 -0.06
C ARG A 62 22.58 7.02 -0.43
N VAL A 63 22.87 7.36 -1.68
CA VAL A 63 22.50 8.65 -2.26
C VAL A 63 21.01 8.62 -2.62
N PRO A 64 20.24 9.68 -2.34
CA PRO A 64 18.85 9.78 -2.77
C PRO A 64 18.71 9.60 -4.29
N VAL A 65 17.63 8.93 -4.71
CA VAL A 65 17.30 8.69 -6.12
C VAL A 65 16.62 9.91 -6.79
N VAL A 66 16.24 10.90 -5.99
CA VAL A 66 15.67 12.18 -6.43
C VAL A 66 16.66 13.32 -6.20
N ASP A 67 16.47 14.46 -6.87
CA ASP A 67 17.37 15.61 -6.69
C ASP A 67 17.40 16.10 -5.24
N ARG A 68 18.53 16.68 -4.82
CA ARG A 68 18.76 17.08 -3.43
C ARG A 68 17.69 18.03 -2.88
N THR A 69 17.16 18.93 -3.72
CA THR A 69 16.18 19.93 -3.26
C THR A 69 14.83 19.27 -3.01
N SER A 70 14.38 18.44 -3.95
CA SER A 70 13.15 17.64 -3.82
C SER A 70 13.25 16.66 -2.64
N PHE A 71 14.40 15.98 -2.50
CA PHE A 71 14.68 15.09 -1.38
C PHE A 71 14.49 15.79 -0.02
N ILE A 72 15.16 16.92 0.20
CA ILE A 72 15.08 17.65 1.47
C ILE A 72 13.64 18.13 1.72
N ASP A 73 12.95 18.66 0.70
CA ASP A 73 11.57 19.13 0.87
C ASP A 73 10.64 18.00 1.27
N LYS A 74 10.64 16.88 0.53
CA LYS A 74 9.77 15.73 0.78
C LYS A 74 10.08 15.05 2.13
N MET A 75 11.35 14.85 2.46
CA MET A 75 11.75 14.32 3.77
C MET A 75 11.33 15.22 4.91
N SER A 76 11.48 16.54 4.77
CA SER A 76 11.02 17.50 5.78
C SER A 76 9.50 17.43 5.96
N GLN A 77 8.74 17.28 4.87
CA GLN A 77 7.29 17.10 4.93
C GLN A 77 6.89 15.81 5.66
N LEU A 78 7.53 14.68 5.37
CA LEU A 78 7.30 13.41 6.08
C LEU A 78 7.71 13.49 7.56
N PHE A 79 8.79 14.20 7.87
CA PHE A 79 9.20 14.49 9.25
C PHE A 79 8.11 15.26 10.02
N PHE A 80 7.58 16.35 9.45
CA PHE A 80 6.48 17.10 10.08
C PHE A 80 5.19 16.28 10.17
N PHE A 81 4.93 15.43 9.19
CA PHE A 81 3.81 14.49 9.21
C PHE A 81 3.94 13.49 10.37
N ARG A 82 5.15 12.97 10.63
CA ARG A 82 5.48 12.12 11.80
C ARG A 82 5.35 12.88 13.14
N LYS A 83 5.70 14.17 13.18
CA LYS A 83 5.43 15.03 14.34
C LYS A 83 3.93 15.16 14.61
N LYS A 84 3.11 15.42 13.59
CA LYS A 84 1.65 15.45 13.74
C LYS A 84 1.11 14.08 14.21
N LEU A 85 1.64 12.98 13.70
CA LEU A 85 1.28 11.62 14.15
C LEU A 85 1.49 11.43 15.65
N SER A 86 2.56 12.01 16.22
CA SER A 86 2.82 11.92 17.66
C SER A 86 1.67 12.48 18.52
N THR A 87 0.92 13.48 18.03
CA THR A 87 -0.25 14.03 18.73
C THR A 87 -1.42 13.05 18.84
N ALA A 88 -1.49 12.05 17.95
CA ALA A 88 -2.52 11.02 18.03
C ALA A 88 -2.28 10.03 19.20
N TYR A 89 -1.05 10.00 19.74
CA TYR A 89 -0.60 9.03 20.74
C TYR A 89 -0.20 9.64 22.09
N ASN A 90 -0.36 10.96 22.27
CA ASN A 90 -0.08 11.65 23.53
C ASN A 90 -1.27 12.54 23.94
N ASP A 91 -1.10 13.36 24.97
CA ASP A 91 -2.18 14.21 25.51
C ASP A 91 -2.44 15.47 24.66
N LEU A 92 -1.62 15.76 23.65
CA LEU A 92 -1.79 16.92 22.76
C LEU A 92 -2.77 16.61 21.62
N ALA A 93 -3.34 17.64 20.99
CA ALA A 93 -4.18 17.48 19.81
C ALA A 93 -3.66 18.34 18.65
N SER A 94 -3.59 17.75 17.46
CA SER A 94 -3.34 18.49 16.22
C SER A 94 -4.57 19.33 15.85
N THR A 95 -4.40 20.45 15.17
CA THR A 95 -5.51 21.20 14.55
C THR A 95 -5.85 20.67 13.15
N ASP A 96 -5.06 19.74 12.62
CA ASP A 96 -5.32 19.10 11.33
C ASP A 96 -6.48 18.08 11.47
N PRO A 97 -7.55 18.20 10.66
CA PRO A 97 -8.72 17.33 10.76
C PRO A 97 -8.41 15.84 10.56
N ILE A 98 -7.39 15.49 9.77
CA ILE A 98 -6.99 14.09 9.58
C ILE A 98 -6.45 13.54 10.90
N PHE A 99 -5.56 14.27 11.56
CA PHE A 99 -4.93 13.84 12.81
C PHE A 99 -5.88 13.90 14.01
N LEU A 100 -6.84 14.83 14.01
CA LEU A 100 -7.94 14.84 14.99
C LEU A 100 -8.78 13.55 14.90
N ALA A 101 -9.21 13.19 13.69
CA ALA A 101 -10.00 11.98 13.46
C ALA A 101 -9.16 10.70 13.68
N LEU A 102 -7.87 10.74 13.35
CA LEU A 102 -6.94 9.65 13.58
C LEU A 102 -6.73 9.40 15.07
N LYS A 103 -6.63 10.46 15.90
CA LYS A 103 -6.52 10.34 17.36
C LYS A 103 -7.67 9.53 17.96
N ASP A 104 -8.91 9.87 17.61
CA ASP A 104 -10.10 9.10 18.02
C ASP A 104 -9.98 7.63 17.58
N THR A 105 -9.52 7.40 16.35
CA THR A 105 -9.37 6.06 15.77
C THR A 105 -8.31 5.22 16.49
N VAL A 106 -7.10 5.75 16.71
CA VAL A 106 -6.00 4.98 17.33
C VAL A 106 -6.26 4.70 18.81
N GLN A 107 -6.91 5.63 19.53
CA GLN A 107 -7.28 5.41 20.93
C GLN A 107 -8.40 4.37 21.05
N LYS A 108 -9.41 4.44 20.18
CA LYS A 108 -10.57 3.55 20.25
C LYS A 108 -10.23 2.11 19.91
N TYR A 109 -9.43 1.90 18.87
CA TYR A 109 -9.08 0.57 18.37
C TYR A 109 -7.70 0.10 18.87
N HIS A 110 -7.05 0.87 19.75
CA HIS A 110 -5.73 0.56 20.31
C HIS A 110 -4.69 0.26 19.23
N ILE A 111 -4.73 1.02 18.12
CA ILE A 111 -3.90 0.77 16.95
C ILE A 111 -2.42 1.03 17.32
N PRO A 112 -1.53 0.03 17.19
CA PRO A 112 -0.13 0.20 17.50
C PRO A 112 0.52 1.29 16.62
N ARG A 113 1.20 2.25 17.26
CA ARG A 113 1.90 3.35 16.57
C ARG A 113 2.87 2.86 15.51
N ILE A 114 3.53 1.73 15.77
CA ILE A 114 4.52 1.14 14.87
C ILE A 114 3.99 0.92 13.45
N HIS A 115 2.71 0.55 13.26
CA HIS A 115 2.15 0.35 11.93
C HIS A 115 2.05 1.64 11.11
N LEU A 116 1.83 2.78 11.78
CA LEU A 116 1.76 4.09 11.13
C LEU A 116 3.15 4.66 10.88
N ASP A 117 4.09 4.43 11.81
CA ASP A 117 5.50 4.79 11.65
C ASP A 117 6.16 3.99 10.52
N ASP A 118 5.86 2.68 10.40
CA ASP A 118 6.35 1.81 9.32
C ASP A 118 5.80 2.22 7.96
N LEU A 119 4.54 2.66 7.89
CA LEU A 119 3.95 3.21 6.67
C LEU A 119 4.72 4.44 6.19
N ILE A 120 4.98 5.40 7.09
CA ILE A 120 5.77 6.60 6.78
C ILE A 120 7.19 6.21 6.37
N ALA A 121 7.81 5.25 7.08
CA ALA A 121 9.14 4.75 6.72
C ALA A 121 9.17 4.12 5.31
N GLY A 122 8.12 3.41 4.90
CA GLY A 122 8.00 2.92 3.53
C GLY A 122 7.97 4.04 2.48
N MET A 123 7.35 5.18 2.79
CA MET A 123 7.37 6.37 1.92
C MET A 123 8.75 7.04 1.87
N GLU A 124 9.49 6.99 2.98
CA GLU A 124 10.87 7.50 3.06
C GLU A 124 11.83 6.59 2.26
N ASP A 125 11.67 5.27 2.33
CA ASP A 125 12.48 4.28 1.59
C ASP A 125 12.44 4.54 0.08
N ASP A 126 11.29 4.97 -0.44
CA ASP A 126 11.10 5.30 -1.86
C ASP A 126 12.04 6.42 -2.35
N PHE A 127 12.68 7.19 -1.47
CA PHE A 127 13.68 8.19 -1.85
C PHE A 127 15.11 7.66 -1.94
N PHE A 128 15.37 6.45 -1.45
CA PHE A 128 16.70 5.82 -1.44
C PHE A 128 16.75 4.53 -2.25
N GLN A 129 15.59 4.00 -2.63
CA GLN A 129 15.49 2.72 -3.31
C GLN A 129 14.49 2.80 -4.47
N ASP A 130 15.02 2.60 -5.68
CA ASP A 130 14.26 2.55 -6.92
C ASP A 130 14.32 1.16 -7.59
N ARG A 131 15.16 0.25 -7.07
CA ARG A 131 15.34 -1.15 -7.53
C ARG A 131 15.28 -2.12 -6.36
N TYR A 132 14.78 -3.32 -6.61
CA TYR A 132 14.69 -4.41 -5.62
C TYR A 132 15.38 -5.64 -6.19
N GLU A 133 16.51 -6.05 -5.60
CA GLU A 133 17.30 -7.15 -6.12
C GLU A 133 16.54 -8.47 -6.01
N THR A 134 16.09 -8.76 -4.78
CA THR A 134 15.43 -10.01 -4.43
C THR A 134 13.93 -9.81 -4.17
N PHE A 135 13.19 -10.91 -4.14
CA PHE A 135 11.80 -10.86 -3.69
C PHE A 135 11.69 -10.50 -2.21
N GLU A 136 12.67 -10.88 -1.38
CA GLU A 136 12.74 -10.54 0.03
C GLU A 136 12.81 -9.02 0.22
N ASP A 137 13.57 -8.31 -0.61
CA ASP A 137 13.62 -6.84 -0.59
C ASP A 137 12.25 -6.26 -0.98
N LEU A 138 11.65 -6.76 -2.06
CA LEU A 138 10.32 -6.33 -2.48
C LEU A 138 9.24 -6.62 -1.42
N TYR A 139 9.34 -7.75 -0.73
CA TYR A 139 8.41 -8.13 0.32
C TYR A 139 8.49 -7.16 1.50
N ARG A 140 9.69 -6.73 1.91
CA ARG A 140 9.87 -5.71 2.97
C ARG A 140 9.20 -4.39 2.59
N TYR A 141 9.33 -3.97 1.33
CA TYR A 141 8.63 -2.80 0.82
C TYR A 141 7.11 -3.00 0.88
N CYS A 142 6.59 -4.11 0.34
CA CYS A 142 5.17 -4.45 0.40
C CYS A 142 4.63 -4.49 1.83
N TYR A 143 5.45 -4.98 2.78
CA TYR A 143 5.09 -5.01 4.19
C TYR A 143 4.82 -3.59 4.71
N ARG A 144 5.79 -2.69 4.54
CA ARG A 144 5.72 -1.31 5.04
C ARG A 144 4.57 -0.52 4.41
N VAL A 145 4.42 -0.58 3.08
CA VAL A 145 3.45 0.28 2.38
C VAL A 145 2.04 -0.30 2.28
N ALA A 146 1.85 -1.61 2.50
CA ALA A 146 0.54 -2.26 2.33
C ALA A 146 0.14 -3.23 3.45
N SER A 147 1.06 -4.06 3.97
CA SER A 147 0.70 -4.99 5.06
C SER A 147 0.39 -4.27 6.37
N THR A 148 1.11 -3.19 6.70
CA THR A 148 0.78 -2.30 7.81
C THR A 148 -0.66 -1.76 7.71
N VAL A 149 -1.10 -1.41 6.50
CA VAL A 149 -2.49 -1.00 6.21
C VAL A 149 -3.46 -2.14 6.51
N GLY A 150 -3.16 -3.36 6.08
CA GLY A 150 -3.96 -4.55 6.40
C GLY A 150 -4.07 -4.83 7.91
N LEU A 151 -2.96 -4.67 8.65
CA LEU A 151 -2.91 -4.86 10.11
C LEU A 151 -3.80 -3.85 10.83
N VAL A 152 -3.72 -2.57 10.47
CA VAL A 152 -4.61 -1.54 11.05
C VAL A 152 -6.08 -1.78 10.66
N CYS A 153 -6.35 -2.24 9.44
CA CYS A 153 -7.72 -2.57 9.03
C CYS A 153 -8.33 -3.65 9.94
N ILE A 154 -7.58 -4.70 10.28
CA ILE A 154 -8.12 -5.77 11.13
C ILE A 154 -8.27 -5.33 12.59
N ASP A 155 -7.44 -4.42 13.10
CA ASP A 155 -7.64 -3.81 14.42
C ASP A 155 -8.98 -3.04 14.48
N ILE A 156 -9.31 -2.31 13.41
CA ILE A 156 -10.60 -1.60 13.29
C ILE A 156 -11.78 -2.59 13.13
N TYR A 157 -11.61 -3.66 12.36
CA TYR A 157 -12.67 -4.66 12.14
C TYR A 157 -12.89 -5.53 13.39
N GLY A 158 -11.83 -5.79 14.13
CA GLY A 158 -11.80 -6.74 15.23
C GLY A 158 -11.72 -8.19 14.76
N TYR A 159 -10.85 -8.94 15.44
CA TYR A 159 -10.59 -10.36 15.24
C TYR A 159 -10.34 -11.03 16.60
N GLU A 160 -10.59 -12.34 16.70
CA GLU A 160 -10.36 -13.10 17.94
C GLU A 160 -9.10 -13.98 17.84
N ASN A 161 -8.84 -14.54 16.66
CA ASN A 161 -7.69 -15.41 16.43
C ASN A 161 -6.45 -14.57 16.08
N PRO A 162 -5.35 -14.61 16.86
CA PRO A 162 -4.12 -13.88 16.56
C PRO A 162 -3.54 -14.16 15.17
N LYS A 163 -3.79 -15.36 14.60
CA LYS A 163 -3.39 -15.71 13.23
C LYS A 163 -3.96 -14.78 12.16
N ALA A 164 -5.05 -14.05 12.46
CA ALA A 164 -5.59 -13.04 11.55
C ALA A 164 -4.53 -12.01 11.12
N ARG A 165 -3.53 -11.72 11.95
CA ARG A 165 -2.42 -10.81 11.61
C ARG A 165 -1.58 -11.32 10.45
N GLU A 166 -1.22 -12.62 10.44
CA GLU A 166 -0.46 -13.24 9.35
C GLU A 166 -1.24 -13.20 8.02
N HIS A 167 -2.55 -13.42 8.09
CA HIS A 167 -3.41 -13.37 6.90
C HIS A 167 -3.68 -11.93 6.42
N ALA A 168 -3.73 -10.96 7.33
CA ALA A 168 -3.84 -9.54 6.99
C ALA A 168 -2.55 -8.98 6.38
N GLU A 169 -1.40 -9.46 6.84
CA GLU A 169 -0.12 -9.16 6.21
C GLU A 169 -0.08 -9.70 4.78
N ALA A 170 -0.44 -10.98 4.59
CA ALA A 170 -0.54 -11.59 3.27
C ALA A 170 -1.55 -10.86 2.37
N TRP A 171 -2.64 -10.34 2.95
CA TRP A 171 -3.60 -9.51 2.24
C TRP A 171 -2.98 -8.22 1.70
N GLY A 172 -2.18 -7.52 2.50
CA GLY A 172 -1.42 -6.34 2.06
C GLY A 172 -0.45 -6.66 0.92
N VAL A 173 0.37 -7.70 1.09
CA VAL A 173 1.32 -8.16 0.06
C VAL A 173 0.59 -8.52 -1.23
N PHE A 174 -0.49 -9.31 -1.15
CA PHE A 174 -1.30 -9.68 -2.31
C PHE A 174 -1.77 -8.44 -3.08
N MET A 175 -2.31 -7.44 -2.39
CA MET A 175 -2.79 -6.22 -3.06
C MET A 175 -1.64 -5.44 -3.68
N GLN A 176 -0.51 -5.32 -2.99
CA GLN A 176 0.61 -4.53 -3.48
C GLN A 176 1.32 -5.16 -4.68
N LEU A 177 1.52 -6.48 -4.67
CA LEU A 177 2.10 -7.18 -5.82
C LEU A 177 1.23 -7.05 -7.08
N VAL A 178 -0.10 -7.03 -6.93
CA VAL A 178 -1.01 -6.76 -8.05
C VAL A 178 -0.90 -5.31 -8.53
N ASN A 179 -0.71 -4.33 -7.64
CA ASN A 179 -0.47 -2.94 -8.04
C ASN A 179 0.82 -2.83 -8.84
N ILE A 180 1.92 -3.39 -8.32
CA ILE A 180 3.23 -3.42 -8.98
C ILE A 180 3.15 -4.05 -10.37
N LEU A 181 2.54 -5.24 -10.49
CA LEU A 181 2.39 -5.90 -11.78
C LEU A 181 1.51 -5.09 -12.75
N ARG A 182 0.46 -4.43 -12.26
CA ARG A 182 -0.47 -3.65 -13.09
C ARG A 182 0.13 -2.34 -13.60
N ASP A 183 0.95 -1.69 -12.79
CA ASP A 183 1.39 -0.31 -12.99
C ASP A 183 2.88 -0.23 -13.44
N VAL A 184 3.48 -1.35 -13.89
CA VAL A 184 4.89 -1.45 -14.35
C VAL A 184 5.34 -0.31 -15.27
N GLN A 185 4.52 0.07 -16.26
CA GLN A 185 4.87 1.18 -17.17
C GLN A 185 4.86 2.53 -16.46
N GLU A 186 3.87 2.78 -15.61
CA GLU A 186 3.76 4.04 -14.85
C GLU A 186 4.93 4.19 -13.87
N ASP A 187 5.38 3.08 -13.28
CA ASP A 187 6.56 3.03 -12.42
C ASP A 187 7.86 3.26 -13.22
N ALA A 188 7.98 2.61 -14.38
CA ALA A 188 9.13 2.76 -15.27
C ALA A 188 9.29 4.20 -15.80
N ASP A 189 8.18 4.87 -16.13
CA ASP A 189 8.16 6.28 -16.57
C ASP A 189 8.67 7.22 -15.46
N ARG A 190 8.57 6.81 -14.19
CA ARG A 190 9.13 7.52 -13.02
C ARG A 190 10.55 7.04 -12.67
N GLY A 191 11.16 6.21 -13.52
CA GLY A 191 12.50 5.65 -13.32
C GLY A 191 12.57 4.57 -12.25
N ARG A 192 11.45 3.93 -11.87
CA ARG A 192 11.36 2.90 -10.81
C ARG A 192 11.15 1.51 -11.39
N ILE A 193 11.72 0.50 -10.73
CA ILE A 193 11.46 -0.92 -11.03
C ILE A 193 11.22 -1.64 -9.71
N TYR A 194 9.93 -1.90 -9.41
CA TYR A 194 9.54 -2.65 -8.22
C TYR A 194 9.64 -4.17 -8.41
N LEU A 195 9.56 -4.66 -9.65
CA LEU A 195 9.70 -6.09 -9.94
C LEU A 195 11.11 -6.58 -9.54
N PRO A 196 11.26 -7.76 -8.91
CA PRO A 196 12.56 -8.22 -8.45
C PRO A 196 13.53 -8.43 -9.62
N ILE A 197 14.74 -7.86 -9.53
CA ILE A 197 15.74 -7.91 -10.60
C ILE A 197 16.17 -9.35 -10.89
N GLU A 198 16.39 -10.17 -9.86
CA GLU A 198 16.72 -11.58 -10.04
C GLU A 198 15.62 -12.34 -10.79
N ASP A 199 14.35 -12.06 -10.48
CA ASP A 199 13.23 -12.72 -11.16
C ASP A 199 13.17 -12.30 -12.64
N LEU A 200 13.33 -11.01 -12.94
CA LEU A 200 13.38 -10.51 -14.32
C LEU A 200 14.54 -11.16 -15.10
N ALA A 201 15.73 -11.22 -14.50
CA ALA A 201 16.93 -11.79 -15.10
C ALA A 201 16.79 -13.28 -15.43
N ARG A 202 16.07 -14.07 -14.60
CA ARG A 202 15.77 -15.48 -14.90
C ARG A 202 14.96 -15.67 -16.19
N HIS A 203 14.19 -14.65 -16.58
CA HIS A 203 13.43 -14.63 -17.83
C HIS A 203 14.14 -13.83 -18.95
N GLY A 204 15.41 -13.48 -18.74
CA GLY A 204 16.23 -12.74 -19.70
C GLY A 204 15.90 -11.26 -19.83
N ILE A 205 15.05 -10.71 -18.97
CA ILE A 205 14.68 -9.29 -18.98
C ILE A 205 15.73 -8.50 -18.21
N GLN A 206 16.31 -7.47 -18.84
CA GLN A 206 17.22 -6.55 -18.18
C GLN A 206 16.48 -5.31 -17.66
N PRO A 207 17.00 -4.61 -16.65
CA PRO A 207 16.40 -3.37 -16.14
C PRO A 207 16.10 -2.33 -17.24
N GLU A 208 16.98 -2.23 -18.24
CA GLU A 208 16.82 -1.32 -19.37
C GLU A 208 15.59 -1.65 -20.22
N ASP A 209 15.22 -2.94 -20.33
CA ASP A 209 14.01 -3.35 -21.06
C ASP A 209 12.73 -2.86 -20.38
N VAL A 210 12.76 -2.73 -19.05
CA VAL A 210 11.67 -2.15 -18.25
C VAL A 210 11.57 -0.64 -18.51
N LEU A 211 12.69 0.07 -18.32
CA LEU A 211 12.73 1.54 -18.38
C LEU A 211 12.48 2.09 -19.79
N GLU A 212 12.90 1.37 -20.82
CA GLU A 212 12.72 1.77 -22.21
C GLU A 212 11.40 1.25 -22.81
N GLY A 213 10.51 0.67 -21.99
CA GLY A 213 9.17 0.23 -22.40
C GLY A 213 9.18 -0.92 -23.42
N ARG A 214 10.18 -1.81 -23.36
CA ARG A 214 10.35 -2.93 -24.31
C ARG A 214 9.64 -4.21 -23.89
N LEU A 215 9.15 -4.28 -22.65
CA LEU A 215 8.60 -5.49 -22.04
C LEU A 215 7.47 -6.14 -22.83
N GLN A 216 6.53 -5.36 -23.38
CA GLN A 216 5.37 -5.92 -24.09
C GLN A 216 5.76 -6.87 -25.23
N LYS A 217 6.88 -6.60 -25.90
CA LYS A 217 7.39 -7.41 -27.02
C LYS A 217 8.52 -8.34 -26.61
N HIS A 218 8.93 -8.31 -25.34
CA HIS A 218 10.03 -9.12 -24.85
C HIS A 218 9.58 -10.57 -24.68
N PRO A 219 10.27 -11.58 -25.26
CA PRO A 219 9.83 -12.97 -25.22
C PRO A 219 9.78 -13.56 -23.80
N GLY A 220 10.54 -12.99 -22.86
CA GLY A 220 10.53 -13.38 -21.45
C GLY A 220 9.37 -12.79 -20.62
N TRP A 221 8.61 -11.82 -21.14
CA TRP A 221 7.60 -11.12 -20.35
C TRP A 221 6.42 -12.00 -19.94
N GLU A 222 5.79 -12.69 -20.89
CA GLU A 222 4.65 -13.56 -20.60
C GLU A 222 5.03 -14.71 -19.63
N PRO A 223 6.16 -15.43 -19.80
CA PRO A 223 6.64 -16.40 -18.82
C PRO A 223 6.88 -15.80 -17.43
N PHE A 224 7.53 -14.63 -17.35
CA PHE A 224 7.76 -13.91 -16.09
C PHE A 224 6.43 -13.59 -15.39
N VAL A 225 5.47 -13.00 -16.11
CA VAL A 225 4.17 -12.65 -15.55
C VAL A 225 3.44 -13.89 -15.06
N THR A 226 3.52 -15.01 -15.78
CA THR A 226 2.88 -16.26 -15.36
C THR A 226 3.41 -16.72 -14.00
N GLU A 227 4.73 -16.81 -13.83
CA GLU A 227 5.38 -17.18 -12.56
C GLU A 227 5.08 -16.16 -11.45
N PHE A 228 5.14 -14.87 -11.76
CA PHE A 228 4.88 -13.81 -10.78
C PHE A 228 3.42 -13.85 -10.31
N ILE A 229 2.46 -14.12 -11.20
CA ILE A 229 1.05 -14.29 -10.81
C ILE A 229 0.88 -15.52 -9.91
N GLU A 230 1.56 -16.64 -10.16
CA GLU A 230 1.51 -17.80 -9.27
C GLU A 230 1.95 -17.43 -7.84
N ARG A 231 3.01 -16.63 -7.71
CA ARG A 231 3.45 -16.09 -6.41
C ARG A 231 2.36 -15.20 -5.78
N ILE A 232 1.74 -14.31 -6.54
CA ILE A 232 0.62 -13.47 -6.07
C ILE A 232 -0.53 -14.34 -5.56
N GLU A 233 -0.82 -15.45 -6.23
CA GLU A 233 -1.91 -16.36 -5.86
C GLU A 233 -1.66 -17.07 -4.51
N VAL A 234 -0.41 -17.36 -4.15
CA VAL A 234 -0.06 -17.89 -2.81
C VAL A 234 -0.46 -16.89 -1.72
N TYR A 235 -0.14 -15.61 -1.89
CA TYR A 235 -0.53 -14.56 -0.93
C TYR A 235 -2.04 -14.31 -0.93
N ARG A 236 -2.69 -14.38 -2.11
CA ARG A 236 -4.15 -14.31 -2.22
C ARG A 236 -4.83 -15.39 -1.39
N ASP A 237 -4.37 -16.64 -1.51
CA ASP A 237 -5.03 -17.76 -0.86
C ASP A 237 -4.86 -17.67 0.66
N ARG A 238 -3.66 -17.30 1.14
CA ARG A 238 -3.44 -16.92 2.54
C ARG A 238 -4.32 -15.74 2.98
N ALA A 239 -4.51 -14.73 2.14
CA ALA A 239 -5.35 -13.58 2.46
C ALA A 239 -6.83 -13.96 2.59
N LEU A 240 -7.33 -14.93 1.81
CA LEU A 240 -8.73 -15.38 1.87
C LEU A 240 -9.06 -16.06 3.20
N ASP A 241 -8.09 -16.73 3.82
CA ASP A 241 -8.24 -17.34 5.16
C ASP A 241 -8.47 -16.30 6.27
N LEU A 242 -8.23 -15.01 6.01
CA LEU A 242 -8.58 -13.93 6.93
C LEU A 242 -10.10 -13.82 7.13
N LEU A 243 -10.89 -13.99 6.07
CA LEU A 243 -12.32 -13.72 6.07
C LEU A 243 -13.10 -14.45 7.18
N PRO A 244 -12.95 -15.77 7.40
CA PRO A 244 -13.63 -16.45 8.50
C PRO A 244 -13.20 -15.97 9.89
N MET A 245 -11.99 -15.41 10.04
CA MET A 245 -11.45 -14.93 11.32
C MET A 245 -11.99 -13.56 11.74
N LEU A 246 -12.62 -12.83 10.82
CA LEU A 246 -13.25 -11.54 11.09
C LEU A 246 -14.71 -11.72 11.53
N LYS A 247 -15.21 -10.75 12.30
CA LYS A 247 -16.64 -10.67 12.66
C LYS A 247 -17.50 -10.67 11.38
N PRO A 248 -18.63 -11.41 11.33
CA PRO A 248 -19.43 -11.56 10.10
C PRO A 248 -19.78 -10.25 9.38
N LYS A 249 -20.14 -9.21 10.14
CA LYS A 249 -20.49 -7.89 9.61
C LYS A 249 -19.30 -7.16 8.97
N MET A 250 -18.05 -7.52 9.32
CA MET A 250 -16.85 -6.88 8.79
C MET A 250 -16.32 -7.56 7.52
N ARG A 251 -16.62 -8.85 7.32
CA ARG A 251 -16.06 -9.69 6.24
C ARG A 251 -16.26 -9.12 4.85
N PHE A 252 -17.37 -8.42 4.63
CA PHE A 252 -17.76 -7.94 3.32
C PHE A 252 -16.77 -6.93 2.72
N SER A 253 -16.22 -6.03 3.54
CA SER A 253 -15.29 -5.00 3.06
C SER A 253 -13.98 -5.59 2.50
N PRO A 254 -13.21 -6.42 3.24
CA PRO A 254 -12.04 -7.11 2.71
C PRO A 254 -12.38 -8.08 1.59
N ALA A 255 -13.50 -8.82 1.67
CA ALA A 255 -13.91 -9.75 0.61
C ALA A 255 -14.09 -9.04 -0.75
N ILE A 256 -14.74 -7.87 -0.77
CA ILE A 256 -14.88 -7.06 -1.98
C ILE A 256 -13.52 -6.60 -2.50
N MET A 257 -12.65 -6.11 -1.62
CA MET A 257 -11.33 -5.60 -2.02
C MET A 257 -10.49 -6.72 -2.64
N MET A 258 -10.41 -7.88 -1.98
CA MET A 258 -9.74 -9.07 -2.50
C MET A 258 -10.36 -9.53 -3.82
N GLY A 259 -11.70 -9.49 -3.93
CA GLY A 259 -12.42 -9.83 -5.15
C GLY A 259 -12.05 -8.93 -6.34
N PHE A 260 -11.99 -7.61 -6.14
CA PHE A 260 -11.61 -6.67 -7.20
C PHE A 260 -10.19 -6.95 -7.70
N TYR A 261 -9.25 -7.13 -6.78
CA TYR A 261 -7.85 -7.40 -7.10
C TYR A 261 -7.67 -8.75 -7.81
N ARG A 262 -8.39 -9.79 -7.37
CA ARG A 262 -8.43 -11.09 -8.05
C ARG A 262 -8.94 -10.95 -9.49
N SER A 263 -9.96 -10.13 -9.73
CA SER A 263 -10.48 -9.91 -11.08
C SER A 263 -9.53 -9.12 -11.97
N ILE A 264 -8.77 -8.17 -11.42
CA ILE A 264 -7.66 -7.50 -12.13
C ILE A 264 -6.62 -8.53 -12.55
N LEU A 265 -6.15 -9.35 -11.62
CA LEU A 265 -5.16 -10.40 -11.86
C LEU A 265 -5.61 -11.38 -12.96
N LYS A 266 -6.89 -11.80 -12.94
CA LYS A 266 -7.47 -12.64 -14.00
C LYS A 266 -7.46 -11.97 -15.37
N LYS A 267 -7.68 -10.65 -15.44
CA LYS A 267 -7.62 -9.92 -16.71
C LYS A 267 -6.19 -9.84 -17.25
N ILE A 268 -5.21 -9.58 -16.37
CA ILE A 268 -3.79 -9.58 -16.74
C ILE A 268 -3.41 -10.96 -17.31
N ARG A 269 -3.73 -12.05 -16.59
CA ARG A 269 -3.46 -13.41 -17.06
C ARG A 269 -4.16 -13.76 -18.38
N ARG A 270 -5.40 -13.31 -18.60
CA ARG A 270 -6.16 -13.60 -19.83
C ARG A 270 -5.64 -12.85 -21.05
N ASN A 271 -4.94 -11.74 -20.84
CA ASN A 271 -4.36 -10.93 -21.90
C ASN A 271 -2.85 -11.19 -22.02
N ASP A 272 -2.39 -12.41 -21.66
CA ASP A 272 -0.99 -12.85 -21.77
C ASP A 272 0.02 -11.89 -21.10
N GLY A 273 -0.39 -11.29 -19.98
CA GLY A 273 0.41 -10.34 -19.22
C GLY A 273 0.42 -8.91 -19.76
N ASP A 274 -0.43 -8.57 -20.73
CA ASP A 274 -0.52 -7.20 -21.26
C ASP A 274 -1.07 -6.22 -20.20
N VAL A 275 -0.16 -5.42 -19.67
CA VAL A 275 -0.42 -4.28 -18.76
C VAL A 275 -0.06 -2.94 -19.40
N PHE A 276 0.40 -2.95 -20.66
CA PHE A 276 0.97 -1.79 -21.35
C PHE A 276 -0.05 -1.11 -22.27
N SER A 277 -0.85 -1.88 -23.02
CA SER A 277 -1.79 -1.32 -24.00
C SER A 277 -2.86 -0.43 -23.37
N GLN A 278 -3.29 -0.78 -22.16
CA GLN A 278 -4.26 -0.04 -21.38
C GLN A 278 -4.10 -0.40 -19.90
N ARG A 279 -4.33 0.58 -19.03
CA ARG A 279 -4.32 0.31 -17.58
C ARG A 279 -5.45 -0.66 -17.22
N VAL A 280 -5.10 -1.84 -16.72
CA VAL A 280 -6.07 -2.90 -16.42
C VAL A 280 -6.95 -2.51 -15.24
N LYS A 281 -8.21 -2.17 -15.53
CA LYS A 281 -9.20 -1.74 -14.53
C LYS A 281 -10.48 -2.55 -14.63
N LEU A 282 -11.23 -2.58 -13.53
CA LEU A 282 -12.63 -3.03 -13.55
C LEU A 282 -13.54 -1.86 -13.89
N ASN A 283 -14.44 -2.06 -14.84
CA ASN A 283 -15.47 -1.08 -15.16
C ASN A 283 -16.56 -1.05 -14.07
N LYS A 284 -17.46 -0.06 -14.13
CA LYS A 284 -18.51 0.14 -13.10
C LYS A 284 -19.44 -1.08 -12.99
N ALA A 285 -19.79 -1.71 -14.11
CA ALA A 285 -20.67 -2.87 -14.13
C ALA A 285 -20.00 -4.10 -13.50
N GLU A 286 -18.75 -4.40 -13.84
CA GLU A 286 -17.97 -5.49 -13.23
C GLU A 286 -17.84 -5.31 -11.72
N LYS A 287 -17.56 -4.08 -11.27
CA LYS A 287 -17.50 -3.75 -9.84
C LYS A 287 -18.83 -4.01 -9.15
N LEU A 288 -19.95 -3.57 -9.76
CA LEU A 288 -21.28 -3.74 -9.19
C LEU A 288 -21.70 -5.22 -9.14
N THR A 289 -21.50 -5.97 -10.24
CA THR A 289 -21.81 -7.39 -10.31
C THR A 289 -21.01 -8.19 -9.30
N LEU A 290 -19.71 -7.90 -9.15
CA LEU A 290 -18.88 -8.58 -8.16
C LEU A 290 -19.26 -8.19 -6.73
N ALA A 291 -19.53 -6.91 -6.48
CA ALA A 291 -20.00 -6.47 -5.16
C ALA A 291 -21.32 -7.14 -4.77
N LEU A 292 -22.26 -7.26 -5.72
CA LEU A 292 -23.54 -7.92 -5.50
C LEU A 292 -23.37 -9.43 -5.23
N SER A 293 -22.55 -10.13 -6.02
CA SER A 293 -22.33 -11.57 -5.83
C SER A 293 -21.66 -11.88 -4.49
N ILE A 294 -20.65 -11.08 -4.09
CA ILE A 294 -20.02 -11.18 -2.77
C ILE A 294 -21.02 -10.84 -1.67
N TYR A 295 -21.89 -9.84 -1.89
CA TYR A 295 -22.88 -9.43 -0.90
C TYR A 295 -23.87 -10.54 -0.63
N ILE A 296 -24.41 -11.16 -1.70
CA ILE A 296 -25.33 -12.28 -1.59
C ILE A 296 -24.66 -13.45 -0.85
N ARG A 297 -23.41 -13.77 -1.20
CA ARG A 297 -22.65 -14.85 -0.55
C ARG A 297 -22.48 -14.62 0.95
N HIS A 298 -22.06 -13.43 1.36
CA HIS A 298 -21.80 -13.12 2.78
C HIS A 298 -23.06 -12.76 3.59
N ARG A 299 -24.17 -12.42 2.93
CA ARG A 299 -25.43 -12.07 3.60
C ARG A 299 -26.36 -13.27 3.76
N PHE A 300 -26.33 -14.22 2.82
CA PHE A 300 -27.30 -15.31 2.73
C PHE A 300 -26.68 -16.71 2.70
N LEU A 301 -25.42 -16.87 2.29
CA LEU A 301 -24.78 -18.20 2.13
C LEU A 301 -23.75 -18.53 3.22
N THR A 302 -23.60 -17.67 4.24
CA THR A 302 -22.64 -17.84 5.35
C THR A 302 -23.07 -18.85 6.42
N PHE A 303 -23.93 -19.80 6.04
CA PHE A 303 -24.41 -20.91 6.89
C PHE A 303 -23.88 -22.29 6.49
N PHE A 304 -22.89 -22.35 5.59
CA PHE A 304 -22.18 -23.60 5.25
C PHE A 304 -20.68 -23.36 5.20
#